data_AF-B3RWC8-F1
#
_entry.id   AF-B3RWC8-F1
#
_cell.length_a   1.000
_cell.length_b   1.000
_cell.length_c   1.000
_cell.angle_alpha   90.00
_cell.angle_beta   90.00
_cell.angle_gamma   90.00
#
_symmetry.space_group_name_H-M   'P 1'
#
loop_
_entity.id
_entity.type
_entity.pdbx_description
1 polymer ?
#
loop_
_entity_poly.entity_id
_entity_poly.type
_entity_poly.pdbx_seq_one_letter_code
_entity_poly.pdbx_strand_id
1 'polypeptide(L)'
;MVLFSIEILRGCYMLDGREKIAMLMFSDADSTRYEVPIPLPKMNLQDQAAKDPIYSVEVNMDPFSLVVKRKSTDTVILDISHGGFIFEDQLLQISSSVPSKYLYGLGEHEHESLLHQNWNWHRWGMFSRDEFPGPNRNLYGVHPMYLNIEDDAANSHAILLLNSNAMEAVLTPMPGITWRTIGGVLDFYVFLGSTPSEAVSQYINAIGLPYFPPYWALGFQLCRWGYNSLDRVKQVVDDMRNADIPQDIQYGDIDYMSDQLDFTWNKTSYAGLPEFVQDLHQHGQHYIIILDPAIGASQPAGSYPPYEDGKAKDIFIRHGDGRPMLGKVWPPGNAAFPDYTNTTTHTWWQNHIVDFHRNVSFDGLWIDMNEPANFVQGSVEGCTNNQYNNPPYKPGKHGKIILL
;
A
#
# COMPACT_ATOMS: atom_id res chain seq x y z
N MET A 1 35.31 1.92 6.04
CA MET A 1 34.93 0.53 5.73
C MET A 1 33.57 0.35 6.37
N VAL A 2 32.50 0.52 5.58
CA VAL A 2 31.15 0.35 6.14
C VAL A 2 30.95 -1.15 6.24
N LEU A 3 30.80 -1.64 7.48
CA LEU A 3 30.57 -3.05 7.78
C LEU A 3 29.07 -3.28 7.57
N PHE A 4 28.69 -4.01 6.53
CA PHE A 4 27.33 -4.50 6.36
C PHE A 4 27.30 -5.98 6.67
N SER A 5 26.25 -6.46 7.33
CA SER A 5 25.91 -7.88 7.33
C SER A 5 25.12 -8.16 6.07
N ILE A 6 25.63 -9.11 5.29
CA ILE A 6 24.89 -9.64 4.17
C ILE A 6 24.35 -10.98 4.63
N GLU A 7 23.08 -11.00 5.03
CA GLU A 7 22.37 -12.23 5.32
C GLU A 7 21.77 -12.74 4.01
N ILE A 8 22.56 -13.55 3.29
CA ILE A 8 22.06 -14.31 2.13
C ILE A 8 21.51 -15.62 2.67
N LEU A 9 20.24 -15.63 3.03
CA LEU A 9 19.54 -16.84 3.43
C LEU A 9 18.68 -17.35 2.27
N ARG A 10 18.93 -18.59 1.88
CA ARG A 10 18.21 -19.28 0.81
C ARG A 10 16.95 -19.90 1.44
N GLY A 11 15.90 -19.09 1.57
CA GLY A 11 14.64 -19.46 2.22
C GLY A 11 13.64 -20.16 1.30
N CYS A 12 13.13 -21.30 1.77
CA CYS A 12 12.31 -22.28 1.06
C CYS A 12 10.81 -21.96 1.17
N TYR A 13 10.08 -21.92 0.04
CA TYR A 13 8.63 -22.12 0.02
C TYR A 13 8.27 -23.13 -1.07
N MET A 14 7.55 -24.18 -0.68
CA MET A 14 7.35 -25.38 -1.49
C MET A 14 6.07 -25.33 -2.30
N LEU A 15 6.20 -25.48 -3.62
CA LEU A 15 5.18 -26.04 -4.51
C LEU A 15 5.89 -27.01 -5.46
N ASP A 16 5.59 -28.31 -5.36
CA ASP A 16 6.06 -29.41 -6.23
C ASP A 16 7.49 -29.95 -5.99
N GLY A 17 7.99 -29.89 -4.75
CA GLY A 17 9.28 -30.53 -4.38
C GLY A 17 10.54 -29.82 -4.88
N ARG A 18 10.42 -28.64 -5.49
CA ARG A 18 11.53 -27.73 -5.84
C ARG A 18 11.31 -26.35 -5.21
N GLU A 19 12.41 -25.68 -4.88
CA GLU A 19 12.38 -24.37 -4.22
C GLU A 19 12.51 -23.26 -5.27
N LYS A 20 11.53 -22.36 -5.29
CA LYS A 20 11.32 -21.39 -6.36
C LYS A 20 11.47 -19.92 -5.92
N ILE A 21 11.76 -19.70 -4.64
CA ILE A 21 11.91 -18.37 -4.05
C ILE A 21 13.35 -18.18 -3.58
N ALA A 22 14.02 -17.13 -4.02
CA ALA A 22 15.28 -16.70 -3.44
C ALA A 22 15.04 -15.44 -2.59
N MET A 23 15.58 -15.41 -1.38
CA MET A 23 15.47 -14.27 -0.47
C MET A 23 16.84 -13.66 -0.25
N LEU A 24 16.94 -12.33 -0.28
CA LEU A 24 18.19 -11.58 -0.16
C LEU A 24 17.98 -10.37 0.74
N MET A 25 18.59 -10.34 1.93
CA MET A 25 18.54 -9.17 2.82
C MET A 25 19.91 -8.57 3.02
N PHE A 26 19.95 -7.25 2.88
CA PHE A 26 21.08 -6.42 3.28
C PHE A 26 20.65 -5.59 4.49
N SER A 27 21.36 -5.76 5.59
CA SER A 27 21.10 -5.10 6.87
C SER A 27 22.40 -4.59 7.48
N ASP A 28 22.29 -3.78 8.53
CA ASP A 28 23.43 -3.37 9.34
C ASP A 28 23.72 -4.45 10.38
N ALA A 29 24.99 -4.89 10.47
CA ALA A 29 25.42 -5.94 11.39
C ALA A 29 25.44 -5.46 12.84
N ASP A 30 25.67 -4.16 13.03
CA ASP A 30 25.94 -3.55 14.33
C ASP A 30 24.69 -2.85 14.89
N SER A 31 23.66 -2.63 14.06
CA SER A 31 22.45 -1.92 14.47
C SER A 31 21.17 -2.51 13.86
N THR A 32 20.12 -2.59 14.67
CA THR A 32 18.78 -2.95 14.19
C THR A 32 18.17 -1.78 13.42
N ARG A 33 17.74 -2.04 12.19
CA ARG A 33 17.05 -1.07 11.33
C ARG A 33 15.56 -1.37 11.26
N TYR A 34 14.78 -0.40 10.79
CA TYR A 34 13.36 -0.62 10.55
C TYR A 34 13.14 -1.70 9.47
N GLU A 35 12.31 -2.69 9.80
CA GLU A 35 11.84 -3.74 8.90
C GLU A 35 10.32 -3.69 8.84
N VAL A 36 9.76 -3.98 7.66
CA VAL A 36 8.30 -3.98 7.46
C VAL A 36 7.67 -5.10 8.32
N PRO A 37 6.73 -4.79 9.23
CA PRO A 37 6.17 -5.77 10.16
C PRO A 37 5.03 -6.60 9.54
N ILE A 38 5.24 -7.13 8.33
CA ILE A 38 4.28 -8.00 7.63
C ILE A 38 4.72 -9.46 7.81
N PRO A 39 3.77 -10.40 8.04
CA PRO A 39 4.06 -11.82 8.16
C PRO A 39 4.34 -12.45 6.78
N LEU A 40 5.45 -12.07 6.16
CA LEU A 40 6.03 -12.81 5.04
C LEU A 40 6.87 -13.99 5.57
N PRO A 41 7.15 -15.01 4.75
CA PRO A 41 8.18 -15.98 5.08
C PRO A 41 9.46 -15.23 5.41
N LYS A 42 9.95 -15.30 6.66
CA LYS A 42 11.16 -14.58 7.09
C LYS A 42 12.36 -15.49 7.02
N MET A 43 13.52 -14.90 6.75
CA MET A 43 14.78 -15.63 6.79
C MET A 43 15.13 -15.97 8.24
N ASN A 44 15.33 -17.25 8.55
CA ASN A 44 15.91 -17.67 9.81
C ASN A 44 17.26 -18.35 9.54
N LEU A 45 18.31 -17.92 10.26
CA LEU A 45 19.68 -18.48 10.14
C LEU A 45 19.75 -19.98 10.43
N GLN A 46 18.71 -20.55 11.05
CA GLN A 46 18.59 -21.99 11.32
C GLN A 46 17.89 -22.77 10.21
N ASP A 47 17.33 -22.09 9.20
CA ASP A 47 16.62 -22.75 8.10
C ASP A 47 17.60 -23.54 7.24
N GLN A 48 17.18 -24.75 6.85
CA GLN A 48 17.98 -25.57 5.95
C GLN A 48 17.92 -25.00 4.54
N ALA A 49 19.10 -24.88 3.92
CA ALA A 49 19.20 -24.47 2.53
C ALA A 49 18.44 -25.43 1.61
N ALA A 50 17.97 -24.85 0.52
CA ALA A 50 17.30 -25.57 -0.55
C ALA A 50 18.02 -26.83 -1.02
N LYS A 51 17.33 -27.97 -1.07
CA LYS A 51 17.93 -29.23 -1.57
C LYS A 51 18.20 -29.18 -3.08
N ASP A 52 17.24 -28.68 -3.85
CA ASP A 52 17.38 -28.46 -5.30
C ASP A 52 16.61 -27.21 -5.74
N PRO A 53 17.16 -26.01 -5.50
CA PRO A 53 16.53 -24.76 -5.94
C PRO A 53 16.60 -24.67 -7.46
N ILE A 54 15.60 -24.06 -8.10
CA ILE A 54 15.62 -23.82 -9.55
C ILE A 54 16.54 -22.64 -9.95
N TYR A 55 17.16 -22.00 -8.96
CA TYR A 55 18.08 -20.88 -9.11
C TYR A 55 19.46 -21.19 -8.50
N SER A 56 20.48 -20.46 -8.94
CA SER A 56 21.80 -20.39 -8.28
C SER A 56 22.05 -18.95 -7.80
N VAL A 57 22.82 -18.83 -6.72
CA VAL A 57 23.29 -17.53 -6.21
C VAL A 57 24.81 -17.57 -6.11
N GLU A 58 25.46 -16.69 -6.85
CA GLU A 58 26.90 -16.47 -6.88
C GLU A 58 27.21 -15.19 -6.12
N VAL A 59 28.22 -15.22 -5.25
CA VAL A 59 28.61 -14.08 -4.41
C VAL A 59 30.11 -13.91 -4.50
N ASN A 60 30.56 -12.70 -4.84
CA ASN A 60 31.96 -12.30 -4.69
C ASN A 60 32.04 -11.22 -3.61
N MET A 61 33.07 -11.29 -2.76
CA MET A 61 33.26 -10.33 -1.67
C MET A 61 34.17 -9.15 -2.06
N ASP A 62 35.01 -9.32 -3.08
CA ASP A 62 35.96 -8.28 -3.50
C ASP A 62 36.17 -8.26 -5.03
N PRO A 63 35.65 -7.25 -5.76
CA PRO A 63 34.62 -6.32 -5.29
C PRO A 63 33.31 -7.05 -4.95
N PHE A 64 32.55 -6.51 -4.01
CA PHE A 64 31.26 -7.10 -3.63
C PHE A 64 30.32 -7.17 -4.85
N SER A 65 29.82 -8.36 -5.14
CA SER A 65 28.78 -8.59 -6.15
C SER A 65 27.95 -9.82 -5.82
N LEU A 66 26.72 -9.84 -6.33
CA LEU A 66 25.76 -10.91 -6.17
C LEU A 66 25.06 -11.13 -7.51
N VAL A 67 24.98 -12.40 -7.92
CA VAL A 67 24.29 -12.79 -9.15
C VAL A 67 23.33 -13.93 -8.85
N VAL A 68 22.06 -13.76 -9.24
CA VAL A 68 21.03 -14.80 -9.22
C VAL A 68 20.77 -15.25 -10.64
N LYS A 69 20.85 -16.57 -10.89
CA LYS A 69 20.56 -17.15 -12.21
C LYS A 69 19.50 -18.23 -12.13
N ARG A 70 18.72 -18.39 -13.20
CA ARG A 70 17.87 -19.56 -13.42
C ARG A 70 18.74 -20.73 -13.89
N LYS A 71 18.73 -21.85 -13.17
CA LYS A 71 19.58 -23.01 -13.51
C LYS A 71 19.27 -23.64 -14.87
N SER A 72 18.00 -23.67 -15.27
CA SER A 72 17.56 -24.39 -16.47
C SER A 72 17.99 -23.72 -17.77
N THR A 73 18.18 -22.40 -17.76
CA THR A 73 18.48 -21.60 -18.95
C THR A 73 19.78 -20.81 -18.84
N ASP A 74 20.40 -20.78 -17.66
CA ASP A 74 21.53 -19.91 -17.30
C ASP A 74 21.21 -18.40 -17.39
N THR A 75 19.91 -18.05 -17.44
CA THR A 75 19.45 -16.66 -17.50
C THR A 75 19.82 -15.92 -16.21
N VAL A 76 20.49 -14.78 -16.34
CA VAL A 76 20.74 -13.85 -15.23
C VAL A 76 19.46 -13.11 -14.88
N ILE A 77 18.98 -13.32 -13.65
CA ILE A 77 17.74 -12.73 -13.13
C ILE A 77 18.03 -11.42 -12.41
N LEU A 78 19.12 -11.39 -11.65
CA LEU A 78 19.57 -10.25 -10.87
C LEU A 78 21.10 -10.29 -10.85
N ASP A 79 21.75 -9.22 -11.30
CA ASP A 79 23.21 -9.02 -11.21
C ASP A 79 23.52 -7.61 -10.72
N ILE A 80 24.18 -7.52 -9.56
CA ILE A 80 24.59 -6.23 -8.96
C ILE A 80 26.07 -5.89 -9.17
N SER A 81 26.79 -6.66 -9.98
CA SER A 81 28.23 -6.49 -10.24
C SER A 81 28.59 -5.20 -11.00
N HIS A 82 27.62 -4.57 -11.66
CA HIS A 82 27.80 -3.33 -12.39
C HIS A 82 27.99 -2.09 -11.49
N GLY A 83 27.98 -2.27 -10.16
CA GLY A 83 28.15 -1.22 -9.17
C GLY A 83 26.84 -0.50 -8.83
N GLY A 84 26.97 0.61 -8.09
CA GLY A 84 25.80 1.37 -7.64
C GLY A 84 25.15 0.82 -6.37
N PHE A 85 25.82 -0.07 -5.63
CA PHE A 85 25.42 -0.41 -4.26
C PHE A 85 25.81 0.73 -3.31
N ILE A 86 24.82 1.29 -2.60
CA ILE A 86 24.98 2.28 -1.54
C ILE A 86 24.12 1.82 -0.38
N PHE A 87 24.65 1.89 0.84
CA PHE A 87 23.88 1.53 2.02
C PHE A 87 24.26 2.49 3.15
N GLU A 88 23.56 3.61 3.20
CA GLU A 88 23.67 4.63 4.23
C GLU A 88 22.36 4.69 5.02
N ASP A 89 22.34 5.39 6.16
CA ASP A 89 21.17 5.44 7.03
C ASP A 89 19.90 5.95 6.33
N GLN A 90 20.03 6.97 5.46
CA GLN A 90 18.92 7.56 4.71
C GLN A 90 19.14 7.55 3.18
N LEU A 91 19.96 6.62 2.69
CA LEU A 91 20.08 6.33 1.26
C LEU A 91 20.58 4.90 1.05
N LEU A 92 19.65 4.02 0.68
CA LEU A 92 19.96 2.65 0.26
C LEU A 92 19.70 2.57 -1.25
N GLN A 93 20.68 2.06 -1.99
CA GLN A 93 20.62 1.93 -3.44
C GLN A 93 21.17 0.57 -3.88
N ILE A 94 20.48 -0.08 -4.81
CA ILE A 94 20.94 -1.28 -5.47
C ILE A 94 20.50 -1.26 -6.93
N SER A 95 21.44 -1.53 -7.83
CA SER A 95 21.19 -1.58 -9.27
C SER A 95 21.33 -3.00 -9.75
N SER A 96 20.42 -3.43 -10.62
CA SER A 96 20.50 -4.74 -11.24
C SER A 96 20.14 -4.70 -12.71
N SER A 97 20.80 -5.53 -13.52
CA SER A 97 20.34 -5.85 -14.86
C SER A 97 19.08 -6.72 -14.80
N VAL A 98 18.24 -6.63 -15.83
CA VAL A 98 17.10 -7.55 -16.02
C VAL A 98 17.23 -8.25 -17.37
N PRO A 99 16.74 -9.50 -17.50
CA PRO A 99 17.01 -10.31 -18.70
C PRO A 99 16.28 -9.81 -19.95
N SER A 100 15.20 -9.06 -19.80
CA SER A 100 14.46 -8.49 -20.94
C SER A 100 13.80 -7.15 -20.61
N LYS A 101 13.29 -6.48 -21.65
CA LYS A 101 12.44 -5.27 -21.50
C LYS A 101 10.97 -5.56 -21.21
N TYR A 102 10.57 -6.83 -21.10
CA TYR A 102 9.19 -7.23 -20.81
C TYR A 102 8.90 -7.12 -19.30
N LEU A 103 8.92 -5.90 -18.77
CA LEU A 103 8.74 -5.59 -17.34
C LEU A 103 7.35 -4.99 -17.08
N TYR A 104 6.71 -5.47 -16.01
CA TYR A 104 5.36 -5.11 -15.56
C TYR A 104 5.35 -4.87 -14.04
N GLY A 105 4.42 -4.07 -13.51
CA GLY A 105 4.34 -3.76 -12.08
C GLY A 105 4.82 -2.34 -11.76
N LEU A 106 5.36 -2.12 -10.55
CA LEU A 106 5.75 -0.81 -10.00
C LEU A 106 4.53 0.10 -9.76
N GLY A 107 3.61 -0.31 -8.88
CA GLY A 107 2.42 0.46 -8.55
C GLY A 107 2.59 1.35 -7.31
N GLU A 108 1.78 2.38 -7.10
CA GLU A 108 0.68 2.82 -7.95
C GLU A 108 1.04 4.07 -8.77
N HIS A 109 0.85 3.98 -10.09
CA HIS A 109 1.04 5.08 -11.03
C HIS A 109 0.10 4.91 -12.23
N GLU A 110 -0.23 6.00 -12.90
CA GLU A 110 -0.83 5.94 -14.23
C GLU A 110 0.27 5.63 -15.27
N HIS A 111 0.39 4.36 -15.65
CA HIS A 111 1.28 3.93 -16.73
C HIS A 111 0.63 4.17 -18.10
N GLU A 112 1.41 4.62 -19.08
CA GLU A 112 0.95 4.78 -20.48
C GLU A 112 0.52 3.44 -21.11
N SER A 113 1.12 2.34 -20.66
CA SER A 113 0.72 0.97 -21.03
C SER A 113 1.10 -0.02 -19.94
N LEU A 114 0.51 -1.21 -19.97
CA LEU A 114 0.85 -2.29 -19.02
C LEU A 114 2.34 -2.66 -19.06
N LEU A 115 2.91 -2.74 -20.27
CA LEU A 115 4.34 -2.96 -20.49
C LEU A 115 5.11 -1.64 -20.30
N HIS A 116 6.21 -1.66 -19.54
CA HIS A 116 7.09 -0.50 -19.42
C HIS A 116 7.86 -0.23 -20.72
N GLN A 117 7.59 0.92 -21.35
CA GLN A 117 8.21 1.30 -22.63
C GLN A 117 9.40 2.27 -22.48
N ASN A 118 9.39 3.10 -21.43
CA ASN A 118 10.43 4.13 -21.22
C ASN A 118 11.56 3.60 -20.33
N TRP A 119 12.64 3.16 -20.96
CA TRP A 119 13.86 2.68 -20.28
C TRP A 119 14.96 3.74 -20.20
N ASN A 120 14.69 5.00 -20.58
CA ASN A 120 15.70 6.03 -20.58
C ASN A 120 15.75 6.79 -19.26
N TRP A 121 16.32 6.15 -18.23
CA TRP A 121 16.44 6.71 -16.88
C TRP A 121 15.10 7.17 -16.30
N HIS A 122 14.05 6.42 -16.60
CA HIS A 122 12.70 6.73 -16.15
C HIS A 122 12.57 6.41 -14.67
N ARG A 123 11.97 7.32 -13.88
CA ARG A 123 11.90 7.23 -12.42
C ARG A 123 10.44 7.10 -11.99
N TRP A 124 10.11 5.99 -11.34
CA TRP A 124 8.84 5.75 -10.68
C TRP A 124 9.01 6.03 -9.18
N GLY A 125 8.54 7.20 -8.72
CA GLY A 125 8.61 7.57 -7.30
C GLY A 125 7.47 6.93 -6.53
N MET A 126 7.77 6.32 -5.39
CA MET A 126 6.84 5.48 -4.65
C MET A 126 6.71 5.98 -3.21
N PHE A 127 5.58 6.62 -2.93
CA PHE A 127 5.19 7.12 -1.62
C PHE A 127 3.69 7.41 -1.68
N SER A 128 2.88 6.82 -0.79
CA SER A 128 1.43 7.00 -0.80
C SER A 128 1.04 8.48 -0.71
N ARG A 129 0.18 8.92 -1.63
CA ARG A 129 -0.22 10.32 -1.75
C ARG A 129 -1.58 10.49 -2.44
N ASP A 130 -2.46 11.25 -1.79
CA ASP A 130 -3.67 11.78 -2.39
C ASP A 130 -3.30 12.77 -3.50
N GLU A 131 -3.50 12.33 -4.75
CA GLU A 131 -3.27 13.10 -5.96
C GLU A 131 -4.13 12.52 -7.08
N PHE A 132 -4.61 13.38 -7.98
CA PHE A 132 -5.33 12.90 -9.16
C PHE A 132 -4.42 12.02 -10.02
N PRO A 133 -4.91 10.86 -10.52
CA PRO A 133 -4.14 10.01 -11.42
C PRO A 133 -3.65 10.82 -12.62
N GLY A 134 -2.34 10.73 -12.84
CA GLY A 134 -1.64 11.54 -13.81
C GLY A 134 -0.26 10.95 -14.13
N PRO A 135 0.30 11.25 -15.30
CA PRO A 135 1.59 10.72 -15.70
C PRO A 135 2.72 11.22 -14.79
N ASN A 136 3.63 10.31 -14.42
CA ASN A 136 4.81 10.58 -13.59
C ASN A 136 4.49 11.10 -12.16
N ARG A 137 3.40 10.62 -11.55
CA ARG A 137 3.01 10.96 -10.17
C ARG A 137 2.98 9.71 -9.30
N ASN A 138 3.46 9.82 -8.06
CA ASN A 138 3.14 8.84 -7.02
C ASN A 138 1.67 9.03 -6.61
N LEU A 139 0.94 7.92 -6.51
CA LEU A 139 -0.49 7.90 -6.16
C LEU A 139 -0.69 7.24 -4.79
N TYR A 140 -1.84 6.59 -4.58
CA TYR A 140 -2.34 6.16 -3.28
C TYR A 140 -1.56 4.95 -2.72
N GLY A 141 -1.31 3.94 -3.56
CA GLY A 141 -0.63 2.70 -3.19
C GLY A 141 0.87 2.66 -3.45
N VAL A 142 1.57 1.80 -2.72
CA VAL A 142 2.99 1.48 -2.93
C VAL A 142 3.17 -0.04 -3.05
N HIS A 143 3.50 -0.49 -4.26
CA HIS A 143 3.72 -1.88 -4.64
C HIS A 143 5.12 -2.02 -5.27
N PRO A 144 6.17 -2.14 -4.45
CA PRO A 144 7.58 -2.20 -4.88
C PRO A 144 7.92 -3.59 -5.43
N MET A 145 7.17 -4.02 -6.43
CA MET A 145 7.35 -5.30 -7.12
C MET A 145 7.33 -5.11 -8.63
N TYR A 146 8.06 -5.96 -9.35
CA TYR A 146 7.89 -6.12 -10.81
C TYR A 146 7.87 -7.59 -11.22
N LEU A 147 7.23 -7.86 -12.35
CA LEU A 147 7.29 -9.12 -13.10
C LEU A 147 8.13 -8.87 -14.36
N ASN A 148 9.04 -9.78 -14.70
CA ASN A 148 9.77 -9.76 -15.95
C ASN A 148 9.64 -11.10 -16.68
N ILE A 149 9.28 -11.05 -17.96
CA ILE A 149 9.25 -12.22 -18.85
C ILE A 149 10.63 -12.34 -19.48
N GLU A 150 11.34 -13.41 -19.17
CA GLU A 150 12.77 -13.57 -19.44
C GLU A 150 13.07 -13.87 -20.91
N ASP A 151 12.25 -14.71 -21.55
CA ASP A 151 12.52 -15.27 -22.87
C ASP A 151 11.22 -15.62 -23.64
N ASP A 152 11.38 -16.08 -24.88
CA ASP A 152 10.27 -16.50 -25.76
C ASP A 152 9.58 -17.79 -25.27
N ALA A 153 10.18 -18.53 -24.34
CA ALA A 153 9.56 -19.67 -23.67
C ALA A 153 8.68 -19.25 -22.48
N ALA A 154 8.55 -17.94 -22.25
CA ALA A 154 7.77 -17.33 -21.18
C ALA A 154 8.25 -17.67 -19.76
N ASN A 155 9.51 -18.12 -19.60
CA ASN A 155 10.12 -18.18 -18.27
C ASN A 155 10.02 -16.77 -17.66
N SER A 156 9.63 -16.69 -16.39
CA SER A 156 9.33 -15.40 -15.77
C SER A 156 9.76 -15.39 -14.32
N HIS A 157 10.05 -14.20 -13.81
CA HIS A 157 10.25 -13.99 -12.38
C HIS A 157 9.52 -12.74 -11.91
N ALA A 158 9.07 -12.77 -10.67
CA ALA A 158 8.63 -11.58 -9.95
C ALA A 158 9.67 -11.24 -8.88
N ILE A 159 9.95 -9.95 -8.69
CA ILE A 159 10.81 -9.47 -7.60
C ILE A 159 10.01 -8.49 -6.75
N LEU A 160 10.01 -8.69 -5.44
CA LEU A 160 9.50 -7.77 -4.42
C LEU A 160 10.68 -7.19 -3.65
N LEU A 161 10.69 -5.87 -3.45
CA LEU A 161 11.49 -5.20 -2.41
C LEU A 161 10.58 -4.92 -1.20
N LEU A 162 10.73 -5.67 -0.12
CA LEU A 162 9.99 -5.45 1.12
C LEU A 162 10.59 -4.25 1.89
N ASN A 163 10.17 -3.05 1.51
CA ASN A 163 10.50 -1.80 2.17
C ASN A 163 9.29 -0.86 2.06
N SER A 164 9.03 -0.05 3.09
CA SER A 164 7.88 0.88 3.14
C SER A 164 8.29 2.35 3.27
N ASN A 165 9.60 2.65 3.25
CA ASN A 165 10.08 4.03 3.21
C ASN A 165 9.82 4.61 1.81
N ALA A 166 9.82 5.94 1.70
CA ALA A 166 9.75 6.59 0.40
C ALA A 166 10.89 6.09 -0.49
N MET A 167 10.56 5.69 -1.72
CA MET A 167 11.53 5.08 -2.62
C MET A 167 11.30 5.48 -4.08
N GLU A 168 12.20 5.05 -4.95
CA GLU A 168 11.98 5.06 -6.40
C GLU A 168 12.57 3.83 -7.07
N ALA A 169 11.93 3.41 -8.15
CA ALA A 169 12.47 2.47 -9.13
C ALA A 169 12.88 3.23 -10.40
N VAL A 170 14.14 3.07 -10.81
CA VAL A 170 14.70 3.73 -12.00
C VAL A 170 14.97 2.70 -13.09
N LEU A 171 14.27 2.80 -14.22
CA LEU A 171 14.48 1.95 -15.39
C LEU A 171 15.61 2.51 -16.26
N THR A 172 16.58 1.66 -16.63
CA THR A 172 17.84 2.09 -17.28
C THR A 172 17.98 1.58 -18.72
N PRO A 173 18.76 2.25 -19.61
CA PRO A 173 18.80 1.89 -21.03
C PRO A 173 19.41 0.52 -21.36
N MET A 174 20.41 0.10 -20.57
CA MET A 174 20.90 -1.27 -20.55
C MET A 174 19.96 -1.99 -19.59
N PRO A 175 18.96 -2.73 -20.11
CA PRO A 175 17.71 -2.96 -19.40
C PRO A 175 18.02 -3.44 -17.98
N GLY A 176 17.65 -2.58 -17.04
CA GLY A 176 17.98 -2.74 -15.64
C GLY A 176 17.08 -1.85 -14.80
N ILE A 177 17.13 -2.11 -13.51
CA ILE A 177 16.36 -1.42 -12.49
C ILE A 177 17.29 -1.02 -11.35
N THR A 178 17.22 0.24 -10.95
CA THR A 178 17.85 0.74 -9.74
C THR A 178 16.78 1.08 -8.72
N TRP A 179 16.83 0.42 -7.56
CA TRP A 179 16.02 0.79 -6.41
C TRP A 179 16.78 1.81 -5.58
N ARG A 180 16.09 2.86 -5.13
CA ARG A 180 16.58 3.82 -4.13
C ARG A 180 15.53 4.03 -3.06
N THR A 181 15.87 3.80 -1.80
CA THR A 181 14.97 4.04 -0.67
C THR A 181 15.69 4.84 0.42
N ILE A 182 14.95 5.63 1.19
CA ILE A 182 15.50 6.56 2.19
C ILE A 182 15.56 5.99 3.62
N GLY A 183 15.41 4.68 3.79
CA GLY A 183 15.48 4.06 5.10
C GLY A 183 15.20 2.56 5.09
N GLY A 184 15.16 1.97 6.28
CA GLY A 184 14.92 0.54 6.49
C GLY A 184 16.07 -0.33 6.01
N VAL A 185 15.74 -1.51 5.46
CA VAL A 185 16.65 -2.51 4.92
C VAL A 185 16.37 -2.75 3.43
N LEU A 186 17.28 -3.44 2.73
CA LEU A 186 17.01 -3.97 1.39
C LEU A 186 16.67 -5.46 1.52
N ASP A 187 15.38 -5.79 1.61
CA ASP A 187 14.87 -7.16 1.73
C ASP A 187 14.16 -7.58 0.42
N PHE A 188 14.80 -8.42 -0.39
CA PHE A 188 14.32 -8.85 -1.70
C PHE A 188 13.81 -10.29 -1.69
N TYR A 189 12.71 -10.50 -2.39
CA TYR A 189 12.16 -11.83 -2.68
C TYR A 189 12.10 -12.00 -4.20
N VAL A 190 12.71 -13.06 -4.71
CA VAL A 190 12.76 -13.42 -6.14
C VAL A 190 11.93 -14.68 -6.35
N PHE A 191 10.79 -14.57 -7.02
CA PHE A 191 9.86 -15.67 -7.28
C PHE A 191 10.01 -16.14 -8.73
N LEU A 192 10.52 -17.35 -8.95
CA LEU A 192 10.78 -17.88 -10.29
C LEU A 192 9.66 -18.82 -10.77
N GLY A 193 9.01 -18.49 -11.88
CA GLY A 193 8.01 -19.33 -12.56
C GLY A 193 8.50 -19.82 -13.93
N SER A 194 7.94 -20.94 -14.40
CA SER A 194 8.05 -21.37 -15.80
C SER A 194 7.08 -20.61 -16.72
N THR A 195 6.14 -19.86 -16.13
CA THR A 195 5.20 -18.97 -16.83
C THR A 195 5.01 -17.68 -16.03
N PRO A 196 4.48 -16.59 -16.64
CA PRO A 196 4.15 -15.36 -15.91
C PRO A 196 3.15 -15.61 -14.77
N SER A 197 2.13 -16.43 -15.01
CA SER A 197 1.11 -16.78 -14.02
C SER A 197 1.70 -17.51 -12.81
N GLU A 198 2.68 -18.39 -13.02
CA GLU A 198 3.32 -19.13 -11.93
C GLU A 198 4.19 -18.21 -11.06
N ALA A 199 4.94 -17.29 -11.67
CA ALA A 199 5.75 -16.31 -10.93
C ALA A 199 4.87 -15.39 -10.07
N VAL A 200 3.78 -14.87 -10.64
CA VAL A 200 2.79 -14.06 -9.92
C VAL A 200 2.08 -14.86 -8.82
N SER A 201 1.73 -16.12 -9.09
CA SER A 201 1.09 -16.99 -8.08
C SER A 201 1.98 -17.20 -6.86
N GLN A 202 3.29 -17.35 -7.05
CA GLN A 202 4.23 -17.47 -5.93
C GLN A 202 4.32 -16.19 -5.11
N TYR A 203 4.40 -15.03 -5.78
CA TYR A 203 4.37 -13.73 -5.12
C TYR A 203 3.09 -13.56 -4.28
N ILE A 204 1.92 -13.82 -4.87
CA ILE A 204 0.62 -13.71 -4.18
C ILE A 204 0.52 -14.70 -3.01
N ASN A 205 1.00 -15.93 -3.16
CA ASN A 205 1.03 -16.90 -2.05
C ASN A 205 1.93 -16.43 -0.90
N ALA A 206 2.99 -15.68 -1.19
CA ALA A 206 3.86 -15.13 -0.15
C ALA A 206 3.19 -13.94 0.57
N ILE A 207 2.70 -12.94 -0.17
CA ILE A 207 2.14 -11.71 0.43
C ILE A 207 0.73 -11.87 1.02
N GLY A 208 0.04 -12.97 0.70
CA GLY A 208 -1.33 -13.23 1.10
C GLY A 208 -2.27 -13.30 -0.11
N LEU A 209 -3.09 -14.35 -0.13
CA LEU A 209 -4.09 -14.52 -1.19
C LEU A 209 -5.11 -13.37 -1.14
N PRO A 210 -5.63 -12.93 -2.30
CA PRO A 210 -6.77 -12.02 -2.34
C PRO A 210 -7.92 -12.56 -1.51
N TYR A 211 -8.57 -11.69 -0.74
CA TYR A 211 -9.81 -12.02 -0.07
C TYR A 211 -10.86 -12.48 -1.09
N PHE A 212 -11.61 -13.53 -0.77
CA PHE A 212 -12.71 -13.99 -1.61
C PHE A 212 -13.95 -13.12 -1.35
N PRO A 213 -14.33 -12.22 -2.29
CA PRO A 213 -15.40 -11.26 -2.03
C PRO A 213 -16.76 -11.96 -1.92
N PRO A 214 -17.71 -11.39 -1.15
CA PRO A 214 -19.09 -11.87 -1.20
C PRO A 214 -19.64 -11.67 -2.61
N TYR A 215 -20.50 -12.59 -3.06
CA TYR A 215 -20.94 -12.64 -4.47
C TYR A 215 -21.56 -11.32 -4.97
N TRP A 216 -22.34 -10.65 -4.12
CA TRP A 216 -22.98 -9.36 -4.44
C TRP A 216 -21.97 -8.23 -4.73
N ALA A 217 -20.73 -8.32 -4.23
CA ALA A 217 -19.69 -7.34 -4.51
C ALA A 217 -19.19 -7.38 -5.97
N LEU A 218 -19.51 -8.44 -6.72
CA LEU A 218 -19.23 -8.55 -8.16
C LEU A 218 -20.31 -7.87 -9.03
N GLY A 219 -21.43 -7.47 -8.42
CA GLY A 219 -22.53 -6.78 -9.08
C GLY A 219 -22.22 -5.31 -9.39
N PHE A 220 -23.13 -4.64 -10.09
CA PHE A 220 -22.96 -3.23 -10.42
C PHE A 220 -23.12 -2.33 -9.19
N GLN A 221 -22.25 -1.33 -9.12
CA GLN A 221 -22.06 -0.48 -7.95
C GLN A 221 -22.26 0.97 -8.35
N LEU A 222 -23.14 1.71 -7.65
CA LEU A 222 -23.43 3.10 -7.98
C LEU A 222 -23.12 4.03 -6.81
N CYS A 223 -22.27 5.03 -7.08
CA CYS A 223 -21.81 6.02 -6.12
C CYS A 223 -21.74 7.40 -6.76
N ARG A 224 -21.77 8.44 -5.93
CA ARG A 224 -21.22 9.76 -6.22
C ARG A 224 -20.96 10.49 -4.91
N TRP A 225 -19.99 11.40 -4.96
CA TRP A 225 -20.01 12.57 -4.11
C TRP A 225 -21.06 13.59 -4.63
N GLY A 226 -21.87 14.15 -3.75
CA GLY A 226 -22.81 15.22 -4.04
C GLY A 226 -24.24 14.76 -4.30
N TYR A 227 -24.69 13.67 -3.66
CA TYR A 227 -26.13 13.39 -3.56
C TYR A 227 -26.83 14.42 -2.67
N ASN A 228 -26.15 14.89 -1.62
CA ASN A 228 -26.57 15.93 -0.65
C ASN A 228 -27.84 15.62 0.19
N SER A 229 -28.68 14.66 -0.20
CA SER A 229 -29.89 14.27 0.53
C SER A 229 -30.32 12.85 0.20
N LEU A 230 -30.97 12.19 1.16
CA LEU A 230 -31.51 10.84 0.99
C LEU A 230 -32.63 10.77 -0.07
N ASP A 231 -33.44 11.82 -0.22
CA ASP A 231 -34.47 11.87 -1.26
C ASP A 231 -33.86 11.77 -2.66
N ARG A 232 -32.70 12.41 -2.88
CA ARG A 232 -31.98 12.28 -4.14
C ARG A 232 -31.40 10.88 -4.33
N VAL A 233 -30.90 10.23 -3.27
CA VAL A 233 -30.41 8.85 -3.33
C VAL A 233 -31.55 7.90 -3.70
N LYS A 234 -32.70 8.01 -3.01
CA LYS A 234 -33.91 7.22 -3.30
C LYS A 234 -34.36 7.37 -4.75
N GLN A 235 -34.42 8.61 -5.24
CA GLN A 235 -34.77 8.88 -6.64
C GLN A 235 -33.84 8.14 -7.60
N VAL A 236 -32.53 8.15 -7.35
CA VAL A 236 -31.56 7.47 -8.23
C VAL A 236 -31.73 5.96 -8.19
N VAL A 237 -31.94 5.37 -7.02
CA VAL A 237 -32.23 3.94 -6.90
C VAL A 237 -33.54 3.57 -7.61
N ASP A 238 -34.59 4.37 -7.45
CA ASP A 238 -35.87 4.15 -8.14
C ASP A 238 -35.74 4.29 -9.65
N ASP A 239 -34.97 5.27 -10.14
CA ASP A 239 -34.69 5.46 -11.57
C ASP A 239 -33.97 4.23 -12.16
N MET A 240 -32.98 3.68 -11.44
CA MET A 240 -32.28 2.45 -11.83
C MET A 240 -33.22 1.23 -11.90
N ARG A 241 -34.06 1.05 -10.87
CA ARG A 241 -35.08 0.00 -10.81
C ARG A 241 -36.10 0.14 -11.95
N ASN A 242 -36.61 1.36 -12.18
CA ASN A 242 -37.58 1.65 -13.25
C ASN A 242 -37.01 1.44 -14.65
N ALA A 243 -35.70 1.63 -14.82
CA ALA A 243 -34.99 1.38 -16.07
C ALA A 243 -34.55 -0.08 -16.25
N ASP A 244 -34.83 -0.97 -15.29
CA ASP A 244 -34.38 -2.37 -15.28
C ASP A 244 -32.86 -2.52 -15.43
N ILE A 245 -32.10 -1.59 -14.81
CA ILE A 245 -30.64 -1.64 -14.77
C ILE A 245 -30.21 -2.37 -13.48
N PRO A 246 -29.47 -3.48 -13.58
CA PRO A 246 -28.95 -4.18 -12.40
C PRO A 246 -28.09 -3.24 -11.54
N GLN A 247 -28.39 -3.19 -10.24
CA GLN A 247 -27.61 -2.47 -9.23
C GLN A 247 -27.62 -3.28 -7.94
N ASP A 248 -26.47 -3.84 -7.57
CA ASP A 248 -26.33 -4.61 -6.33
C ASP A 248 -25.96 -3.73 -5.15
N ILE A 249 -25.26 -2.61 -5.37
CA ILE A 249 -24.74 -1.76 -4.30
C ILE A 249 -25.08 -0.29 -4.53
N GLN A 250 -25.61 0.34 -3.49
CA GLN A 250 -25.70 1.80 -3.35
C GLN A 250 -24.68 2.28 -2.32
N TYR A 251 -23.98 3.37 -2.64
CA TYR A 251 -23.00 3.99 -1.74
C TYR A 251 -23.56 5.22 -1.04
N GLY A 252 -23.10 5.44 0.19
CA GLY A 252 -23.16 6.70 0.90
C GLY A 252 -21.77 7.32 1.02
N ASP A 253 -21.49 8.34 0.22
CA ASP A 253 -20.34 9.23 0.38
C ASP A 253 -20.56 10.20 1.58
N ILE A 254 -19.58 11.04 1.91
CA ILE A 254 -19.54 11.91 3.11
C ILE A 254 -20.76 12.82 3.29
N ASP A 255 -21.57 13.00 2.24
CA ASP A 255 -22.87 13.69 2.29
C ASP A 255 -23.83 13.10 3.35
N TYR A 256 -23.75 11.78 3.63
CA TYR A 256 -24.64 11.15 4.60
C TYR A 256 -24.34 11.58 6.03
N MET A 257 -23.09 11.98 6.32
CA MET A 257 -22.60 12.28 7.66
C MET A 257 -23.16 13.61 8.19
N SER A 258 -23.27 13.75 9.52
CA SER A 258 -23.46 15.07 10.13
C SER A 258 -22.13 15.80 10.12
N ASP A 259 -22.04 16.94 9.44
CA ASP A 259 -20.83 17.76 9.36
C ASP A 259 -19.58 16.96 8.95
N GLN A 260 -19.74 15.95 8.07
CA GLN A 260 -18.64 15.09 7.59
C GLN A 260 -17.90 14.36 8.73
N LEU A 261 -18.56 14.13 9.87
CA LEU A 261 -18.01 13.38 11.00
C LEU A 261 -18.35 11.89 10.88
N ASP A 262 -17.33 11.04 10.92
CA ASP A 262 -17.50 9.58 10.95
C ASP A 262 -18.42 9.13 12.08
N PHE A 263 -19.09 8.00 11.85
CA PHE A 263 -20.04 7.39 12.79
C PHE A 263 -21.24 8.26 13.15
N THR A 264 -21.58 9.21 12.28
CA THR A 264 -22.79 10.03 12.36
C THR A 264 -23.56 9.97 11.05
N TRP A 265 -24.83 10.39 11.07
CA TRP A 265 -25.53 10.74 9.83
C TRP A 265 -26.40 11.98 10.04
N ASN A 266 -26.62 12.75 8.99
CA ASN A 266 -27.39 13.98 9.05
C ASN A 266 -28.87 13.66 9.26
N LYS A 267 -29.41 14.03 10.43
CA LYS A 267 -30.81 13.75 10.81
C LYS A 267 -31.84 14.57 10.03
N THR A 268 -31.40 15.53 9.22
CA THR A 268 -32.27 16.38 8.40
C THR A 268 -32.22 15.96 6.93
N SER A 269 -31.06 16.03 6.28
CA SER A 269 -30.93 15.68 4.86
C SER A 269 -30.94 14.17 4.61
N TYR A 270 -30.59 13.37 5.61
CA TYR A 270 -30.62 11.90 5.60
C TYR A 270 -31.58 11.34 6.65
N ALA A 271 -32.67 12.08 6.94
CA ALA A 271 -33.77 11.57 7.73
C ALA A 271 -34.36 10.31 7.09
N GLY A 272 -34.42 9.21 7.85
CA GLY A 272 -34.93 7.93 7.35
C GLY A 272 -33.87 7.01 6.70
N LEU A 273 -32.58 7.29 6.90
CA LEU A 273 -31.49 6.46 6.38
C LEU A 273 -31.59 4.98 6.81
N PRO A 274 -31.87 4.63 8.08
CA PRO A 274 -32.04 3.23 8.48
C PRO A 274 -33.14 2.51 7.69
N GLU A 275 -34.28 3.17 7.47
CA GLU A 275 -35.42 2.63 6.72
C GLU A 275 -35.10 2.48 5.24
N PHE A 276 -34.32 3.40 4.66
CA PHE A 276 -33.84 3.28 3.30
C PHE A 276 -32.89 2.09 3.11
N VAL A 277 -31.98 1.84 4.05
CA VAL A 277 -31.11 0.66 3.99
C VAL A 277 -31.92 -0.63 4.08
N GLN A 278 -32.96 -0.66 4.91
CA GLN A 278 -33.88 -1.80 4.94
C GLN A 278 -34.64 -1.99 3.62
N ASP A 279 -35.03 -0.91 2.93
CA ASP A 279 -35.63 -1.00 1.59
C ASP A 279 -34.65 -1.60 0.57
N LEU A 280 -33.38 -1.19 0.59
CA LEU A 280 -32.34 -1.80 -0.26
C LEU A 280 -32.27 -3.31 -0.03
N HIS A 281 -32.19 -3.74 1.25
CA HIS A 281 -32.14 -5.16 1.60
C HIS A 281 -33.38 -5.94 1.15
N GLN A 282 -34.58 -5.36 1.25
CA GLN A 282 -35.83 -5.97 0.77
C GLN A 282 -35.84 -6.20 -0.75
N HIS A 283 -35.06 -5.41 -1.49
CA HIS A 283 -34.89 -5.53 -2.93
C HIS A 283 -33.60 -6.26 -3.33
N GLY A 284 -32.91 -6.92 -2.38
CA GLY A 284 -31.69 -7.68 -2.64
C GLY A 284 -30.45 -6.83 -2.92
N GLN A 285 -30.51 -5.53 -2.62
CA GLN A 285 -29.40 -4.59 -2.75
C GLN A 285 -28.67 -4.41 -1.41
N HIS A 286 -27.46 -3.88 -1.48
CA HIS A 286 -26.57 -3.66 -0.33
C HIS A 286 -26.20 -2.18 -0.24
N TYR A 287 -25.86 -1.72 0.97
CA TYR A 287 -25.45 -0.35 1.23
C TYR A 287 -24.03 -0.29 1.77
N ILE A 288 -23.13 0.42 1.07
CA ILE A 288 -21.77 0.66 1.53
C ILE A 288 -21.63 2.12 1.96
N ILE A 289 -21.03 2.36 3.12
CA ILE A 289 -20.71 3.71 3.60
C ILE A 289 -19.22 3.99 3.42
N ILE A 290 -18.88 5.24 3.08
CA ILE A 290 -17.52 5.74 3.24
C ILE A 290 -17.19 5.94 4.72
N LEU A 291 -15.95 5.67 5.12
CA LEU A 291 -15.37 6.06 6.40
C LEU A 291 -13.97 6.61 6.15
N ASP A 292 -13.69 7.77 6.71
CA ASP A 292 -12.35 8.37 6.65
C ASP A 292 -11.53 7.92 7.87
N PRO A 293 -10.19 7.93 7.81
CA PRO A 293 -9.37 7.57 8.95
C PRO A 293 -9.32 8.70 10.00
N ALA A 294 -9.47 9.95 9.59
CA ALA A 294 -9.19 11.12 10.40
C ALA A 294 -10.43 11.59 11.16
N ILE A 295 -10.31 11.71 12.48
CA ILE A 295 -11.42 11.95 13.40
C ILE A 295 -11.47 13.42 13.79
N GLY A 296 -12.65 14.05 13.62
CA GLY A 296 -12.88 15.43 14.03
C GLY A 296 -12.51 15.68 15.50
N ALA A 297 -11.68 16.69 15.74
CA ALA A 297 -11.05 16.97 17.03
C ALA A 297 -11.44 18.35 17.61
N SER A 298 -12.38 19.05 16.97
CA SER A 298 -12.80 20.43 17.31
C SER A 298 -14.24 20.52 17.82
N GLN A 299 -14.92 19.39 17.93
CA GLN A 299 -16.28 19.32 18.43
C GLN A 299 -16.32 19.65 19.93
N PRO A 300 -17.40 20.28 20.44
CA PRO A 300 -17.56 20.56 21.86
C PRO A 300 -17.38 19.30 22.72
N ALA A 301 -16.76 19.45 23.88
CA ALA A 301 -16.53 18.32 24.79
C ALA A 301 -17.83 17.56 25.09
N GLY A 302 -17.79 16.24 24.93
CA GLY A 302 -18.95 15.35 25.14
C GLY A 302 -19.97 15.32 24.00
N SER A 303 -19.72 15.97 22.86
CA SER A 303 -20.63 15.94 21.69
C SER A 303 -20.23 14.94 20.61
N TYR A 304 -18.98 14.44 20.62
CA TYR A 304 -18.47 13.53 19.60
C TYR A 304 -17.68 12.36 20.22
N PRO A 305 -18.35 11.24 20.54
CA PRO A 305 -17.74 10.10 21.21
C PRO A 305 -16.51 9.50 20.52
N PRO A 306 -16.44 9.34 19.17
CA PRO A 306 -15.27 8.79 18.51
C PRO A 306 -13.96 9.48 18.91
N TYR A 307 -13.97 10.82 18.97
CA TYR A 307 -12.78 11.57 19.39
C TYR A 307 -12.47 11.42 20.88
N GLU A 308 -13.47 11.55 21.76
CA GLU A 308 -13.26 11.49 23.20
C GLU A 308 -12.79 10.10 23.66
N ASP A 309 -13.39 9.04 23.11
CA ASP A 309 -13.01 7.66 23.39
C ASP A 309 -11.60 7.35 22.85
N GLY A 310 -11.28 7.82 21.65
CA GLY A 310 -9.93 7.68 21.08
C GLY A 310 -8.88 8.42 21.91
N LYS A 311 -9.19 9.64 22.35
CA LYS A 311 -8.31 10.44 23.21
C LYS A 311 -8.09 9.76 24.56
N ALA A 312 -9.13 9.21 25.18
CA ALA A 312 -9.05 8.50 26.45
C ALA A 312 -8.22 7.20 26.35
N LYS A 313 -8.18 6.57 25.17
CA LYS A 313 -7.43 5.34 24.88
C LYS A 313 -6.01 5.58 24.37
N ASP A 314 -5.62 6.83 24.16
CA ASP A 314 -4.31 7.19 23.62
C ASP A 314 -3.99 6.49 22.28
N ILE A 315 -4.87 6.65 21.29
CA ILE A 315 -4.71 6.00 19.98
C ILE A 315 -4.25 6.93 18.86
N PHE A 316 -4.20 8.24 19.06
CA PHE A 316 -3.88 9.17 17.98
C PHE A 316 -2.37 9.28 17.77
N ILE A 317 -1.95 9.43 16.51
CA ILE A 317 -0.58 9.77 16.12
C ILE A 317 -0.16 11.06 16.84
N ARG A 318 1.07 11.09 17.34
CA ARG A 318 1.61 12.19 18.18
C ARG A 318 2.81 12.87 17.53
N HIS A 319 3.00 14.14 17.86
CA HIS A 319 4.26 14.84 17.66
C HIS A 319 5.37 14.26 18.55
N GLY A 320 6.63 14.62 18.27
CA GLY A 320 7.78 14.21 19.09
C GLY A 320 7.76 14.72 20.53
N ASP A 321 6.94 15.74 20.84
CA ASP A 321 6.68 16.23 22.21
C ASP A 321 5.58 15.45 22.94
N GLY A 322 4.99 14.45 22.27
CA GLY A 322 3.94 13.60 22.80
C GLY A 322 2.54 14.18 22.70
N ARG A 323 2.26 15.34 22.09
CA ARG A 323 0.87 15.81 21.86
C ARG A 323 0.26 15.15 20.62
N PRO A 324 -1.06 14.91 20.55
CA PRO A 324 -1.71 14.44 19.32
C PRO A 324 -1.40 15.37 18.15
N MET A 325 -1.03 14.79 17.01
CA MET A 325 -0.83 15.52 15.76
C MET A 325 -2.20 15.87 15.18
N LEU A 326 -2.42 17.16 14.92
CA LEU A 326 -3.66 17.66 14.35
C LEU A 326 -3.44 18.13 12.91
N GLY A 327 -4.31 17.69 12.00
CA GLY A 327 -4.36 18.13 10.61
C GLY A 327 -5.71 18.71 10.22
N LYS A 328 -5.98 18.72 8.92
CA LYS A 328 -7.22 19.19 8.30
C LYS A 328 -7.67 18.17 7.25
N VAL A 329 -8.94 17.77 7.33
CA VAL A 329 -9.64 16.91 6.35
C VAL A 329 -11.09 17.41 6.26
N TRP A 330 -12.06 16.55 5.91
CA TRP A 330 -13.46 16.90 5.71
C TRP A 330 -14.16 17.49 6.95
N PRO A 331 -14.13 16.87 8.16
CA PRO A 331 -14.77 17.44 9.33
C PRO A 331 -14.41 18.91 9.59
N PRO A 332 -15.36 19.75 10.03
CA PRO A 332 -15.07 21.14 10.36
C PRO A 332 -14.10 21.23 11.54
N GLY A 333 -13.11 22.11 11.40
CA GLY A 333 -12.08 22.30 12.42
C GLY A 333 -10.85 21.44 12.15
N ASN A 334 -10.19 20.99 13.22
CA ASN A 334 -9.02 20.13 13.18
C ASN A 334 -9.44 18.66 13.24
N ALA A 335 -8.61 17.78 12.70
CA ALA A 335 -8.79 16.33 12.81
C ALA A 335 -7.53 15.67 13.40
N ALA A 336 -7.72 14.58 14.15
CA ALA A 336 -6.66 13.73 14.68
C ALA A 336 -6.62 12.41 13.90
N PHE A 337 -5.44 11.82 13.75
CA PHE A 337 -5.24 10.61 12.96
C PHE A 337 -5.00 9.43 13.90
N PRO A 338 -5.89 8.41 13.95
CA PRO A 338 -5.66 7.18 14.68
C PRO A 338 -4.43 6.43 14.16
N ASP A 339 -3.65 5.85 15.07
CA ASP A 339 -2.54 4.97 14.77
C ASP A 339 -3.05 3.53 14.61
N TYR A 340 -3.25 3.09 13.37
CA TYR A 340 -3.70 1.73 13.07
C TYR A 340 -2.62 0.65 13.28
N THR A 341 -1.38 1.00 13.67
CA THR A 341 -0.38 0.01 14.11
C THR A 341 -0.60 -0.42 15.57
N ASN A 342 -1.34 0.38 16.35
CA ASN A 342 -1.71 0.08 17.71
C ASN A 342 -2.98 -0.80 17.76
N THR A 343 -2.89 -1.94 18.44
CA THR A 343 -4.02 -2.89 18.58
C THR A 343 -5.21 -2.33 19.38
N THR A 344 -4.98 -1.31 20.21
CA THR A 344 -6.05 -0.58 20.92
C THR A 344 -6.93 0.18 19.92
N THR A 345 -6.33 0.73 18.86
CA THR A 345 -7.03 1.40 17.77
C THR A 345 -7.95 0.44 17.04
N HIS A 346 -7.54 -0.82 16.83
CA HIS A 346 -8.38 -1.82 16.17
C HIS A 346 -9.66 -2.08 16.97
N THR A 347 -9.54 -2.22 18.29
CA THR A 347 -10.69 -2.43 19.18
C THR A 347 -11.61 -1.20 19.21
N TRP A 348 -11.04 0.00 19.26
CA TRP A 348 -11.79 1.25 19.22
C TRP A 348 -12.56 1.38 17.89
N TRP A 349 -11.90 1.15 16.76
CA TRP A 349 -12.50 1.21 15.43
C TRP A 349 -13.64 0.20 15.28
N GLN A 350 -13.40 -1.05 15.68
CA GLN A 350 -14.41 -2.10 15.65
C GLN A 350 -15.65 -1.74 16.47
N ASN A 351 -15.47 -1.20 17.68
CA ASN A 351 -16.60 -0.83 18.54
C ASN A 351 -17.45 0.27 17.91
N HIS A 352 -16.84 1.32 17.36
CA HIS A 352 -17.60 2.39 16.69
C HIS A 352 -18.30 1.90 15.42
N ILE A 353 -17.68 1.02 14.64
CA ILE A 353 -18.33 0.37 13.49
C ILE A 353 -19.56 -0.42 13.96
N VAL A 354 -19.42 -1.28 14.97
CA VAL A 354 -20.51 -2.11 15.49
C VAL A 354 -21.64 -1.25 16.06
N ASP A 355 -21.32 -0.20 16.80
CA ASP A 355 -22.31 0.71 17.38
C ASP A 355 -23.04 1.52 16.30
N PHE A 356 -22.35 1.94 15.25
CA PHE A 356 -22.97 2.61 14.11
C PHE A 356 -23.86 1.65 13.30
N HIS A 357 -23.39 0.41 13.07
CA HIS A 357 -24.11 -0.64 12.34
C HIS A 357 -25.45 -1.01 12.99
N ARG A 358 -25.54 -0.92 14.34
CA ARG A 358 -26.81 -1.12 15.06
C ARG A 358 -27.89 -0.11 14.69
N ASN A 359 -27.50 1.07 14.19
CA ASN A 359 -28.42 2.13 13.80
C ASN A 359 -28.65 2.15 12.28
N VAL A 360 -27.60 1.92 11.49
CA VAL A 360 -27.65 1.87 10.03
C VAL A 360 -26.99 0.57 9.59
N SER A 361 -27.75 -0.41 9.11
CA SER A 361 -27.25 -1.76 8.81
C SER A 361 -26.54 -1.83 7.45
N PHE A 362 -25.41 -1.13 7.30
CA PHE A 362 -24.56 -1.18 6.11
C PHE A 362 -23.85 -2.53 5.93
N ASP A 363 -23.53 -2.89 4.70
CA ASP A 363 -23.02 -4.22 4.31
C ASP A 363 -21.51 -4.23 4.01
N GLY A 364 -20.90 -3.06 3.95
CA GLY A 364 -19.48 -2.89 3.70
C GLY A 364 -18.99 -1.49 4.01
N LEU A 365 -17.67 -1.33 4.03
CA LEU A 365 -16.99 -0.07 4.29
C LEU A 365 -16.11 0.29 3.10
N TRP A 366 -16.28 1.50 2.59
CA TRP A 366 -15.32 2.16 1.71
C TRP A 366 -14.41 3.01 2.61
N ILE A 367 -13.16 2.59 2.78
CA ILE A 367 -12.16 3.38 3.50
C ILE A 367 -11.46 4.31 2.52
N ASP A 368 -11.46 5.60 2.78
CA ASP A 368 -10.88 6.62 1.88
C ASP A 368 -9.88 7.54 2.62
N MET A 369 -9.18 8.40 1.89
CA MET A 369 -8.26 9.41 2.45
C MET A 369 -7.13 8.82 3.34
N ASN A 370 -6.73 7.58 3.08
CA ASN A 370 -5.95 6.73 3.98
C ASN A 370 -4.48 6.56 3.62
N GLU A 371 -3.93 7.45 2.78
CA GLU A 371 -2.50 7.52 2.51
C GLU A 371 -1.62 7.78 3.75
N PRO A 372 -2.00 8.59 4.77
CA PRO A 372 -3.21 9.40 5.00
C PRO A 372 -3.19 10.79 4.34
N ALA A 373 -4.33 11.20 3.78
CA ALA A 373 -4.49 12.53 3.21
C ALA A 373 -4.58 13.62 4.29
N ASN A 374 -4.05 14.80 3.98
CA ASN A 374 -4.11 15.96 4.86
C ASN A 374 -4.14 17.24 4.03
N PHE A 375 -5.13 18.10 4.26
CA PHE A 375 -5.32 19.35 3.52
C PHE A 375 -4.32 20.44 3.91
N VAL A 376 -3.49 20.20 4.93
CA VAL A 376 -2.35 21.04 5.30
C VAL A 376 -1.05 20.24 5.22
N GLN A 377 0.06 20.93 4.98
CA GLN A 377 1.38 20.31 4.94
C GLN A 377 1.82 19.92 6.37
N GLY A 378 1.97 18.61 6.60
CA GLY A 378 2.34 18.05 7.91
C GLY A 378 1.23 18.10 8.94
N SER A 379 1.09 19.26 9.61
CA SER A 379 0.12 19.48 10.68
C SER A 379 -0.37 20.93 10.68
N VAL A 380 -1.37 21.25 11.50
CA VAL A 380 -1.80 22.65 11.72
C VAL A 380 -0.71 23.53 12.34
N GLU A 381 0.34 22.93 12.91
CA GLU A 381 1.53 23.60 13.44
C GLU A 381 2.73 23.51 12.49
N GLY A 382 2.57 22.89 11.32
CA GLY A 382 3.65 22.57 10.38
C GLY A 382 4.53 21.38 10.82
N CYS A 383 5.72 21.30 10.23
CA CYS A 383 6.73 20.27 10.50
C CYS A 383 8.02 20.90 11.06
N THR A 384 8.63 20.25 12.05
CA THR A 384 9.95 20.69 12.54
C THR A 384 11.04 20.42 11.50
N ASN A 385 12.07 21.27 11.45
CA ASN A 385 13.20 21.04 10.55
C ASN A 385 14.14 19.98 11.15
N ASN A 386 14.07 18.75 10.63
CA ASN A 386 14.89 17.61 11.07
C ASN A 386 15.18 16.67 9.87
N GLN A 387 15.99 15.64 10.09
CA GLN A 387 16.44 14.71 9.05
C GLN A 387 15.32 13.82 8.46
N TYR A 388 14.18 13.67 9.13
CA TYR A 388 13.06 12.87 8.62
C TYR A 388 12.13 13.71 7.72
N ASN A 389 11.87 14.96 8.13
CA ASN A 389 11.06 15.90 7.33
C ASN A 389 11.87 16.50 6.15
N ASN A 390 13.20 16.58 6.31
CA ASN A 390 14.13 17.05 5.29
C ASN A 390 15.31 16.06 5.13
N PRO A 391 15.06 14.87 4.55
CA PRO A 391 16.11 13.88 4.36
C PRO A 391 17.14 14.33 3.33
N PRO A 392 18.36 13.75 3.38
CA PRO A 392 19.44 14.09 2.44
C PRO A 392 19.11 13.74 0.98
N TYR A 393 18.18 12.82 0.76
CA TYR A 393 17.68 12.42 -0.56
C TYR A 393 16.15 12.41 -0.57
N LYS A 394 15.53 12.91 -1.64
CA LYS A 394 14.07 12.89 -1.86
C LYS A 394 13.77 12.16 -3.17
N PRO A 395 13.12 10.97 -3.15
CA PRO A 395 12.80 10.25 -4.38
C PRO A 395 11.84 11.04 -5.29
N GLY A 396 11.75 10.68 -6.58
CA GLY A 396 10.88 11.31 -7.57
C GLY A 396 11.49 12.51 -8.33
N LYS A 397 10.85 12.92 -9.43
CA LYS A 397 11.32 14.00 -10.31
C LYS A 397 11.11 15.37 -9.64
N HIS A 398 12.18 16.14 -9.50
CA HIS A 398 12.23 17.46 -8.85
C HIS A 398 11.95 17.50 -7.33
N GLY A 399 12.08 16.38 -6.61
CA GLY A 399 11.84 16.36 -5.15
C GLY A 399 10.39 16.70 -4.78
N LYS A 400 9.46 16.47 -5.71
CA LYS A 400 8.01 16.67 -5.53
C LYS A 400 7.32 15.52 -4.78
N ILE A 401 8.06 14.54 -4.28
CA ILE A 401 7.57 13.81 -3.12
C ILE A 401 7.66 14.80 -1.96
N ILE A 402 6.56 15.50 -1.74
CA ILE A 402 6.32 16.17 -0.47
C ILE A 402 6.15 15.04 0.52
N LEU A 403 7.27 14.66 1.14
CA LEU A 403 7.25 14.07 2.48
C LEU A 403 6.51 15.11 3.32
N LEU A 404 5.39 14.71 3.90
CA LEU A 404 4.38 15.54 4.55
C LEU A 404 4.92 16.80 5.25
#